data_AF-A0A9J6ATU2-F1
#
_entry.id   AF-A0A9J6ATU2-F1
#
_cell.length_a   1.000
_cell.length_b   1.000
_cell.length_c   1.000
_cell.angle_alpha   90.00
_cell.angle_beta   90.00
_cell.angle_gamma   90.00
#
_symmetry.space_group_name_H-M   'P 1'
#
loop_
_entity.id
_entity.type
_entity.pdbx_description
1 polymer ?
#
loop_
_entity_poly.entity_id
_entity_poly.type
_entity_poly.pdbx_seq_one_letter_code
_entity_poly.pdbx_strand_id
1 'polypeptide(L)'
;MGKGRNIIAFDLAIEKWEMVENPSHGEGETELLVGKLGSHLSVFCDYKTTHLGAWVMKEYGVKECWIKMFTIRYPNDPEWYPSFFKSNKGEILSVFRATSMIYNLNDDSFRYSDVTNCHDS
;
A
#
# COMPACT_ATOMS: atom_id res chain seq x y z
N MET A 1 -3.93 9.90 21.75
CA MET A 1 -3.13 9.95 20.51
C MET A 1 -2.56 8.58 20.25
N GLY A 2 -3.01 7.89 19.20
CA GLY A 2 -2.38 6.64 18.77
C GLY A 2 -0.97 6.95 18.24
N LYS A 3 0.03 6.15 18.62
CA LYS A 3 1.38 6.27 18.07
C LYS A 3 1.34 5.81 16.60
N GLY A 4 1.32 6.75 15.66
CA GLY A 4 1.54 6.43 14.24
C GLY A 4 2.94 5.83 14.04
N ARG A 5 3.10 4.97 13.03
CA ARG A 5 4.42 4.45 12.64
C ARG A 5 5.20 5.55 11.93
N ASN A 6 6.51 5.63 12.17
CA ASN A 6 7.40 6.60 11.50
C ASN A 6 8.07 5.97 10.29
N ILE A 7 8.32 6.76 9.26
CA ILE A 7 9.15 6.37 8.11
C ILE A 7 10.55 6.93 8.33
N ILE A 8 11.57 6.09 8.14
CA ILE A 8 12.98 6.47 8.26
C ILE A 8 13.66 6.16 6.93
N ALA A 9 14.36 7.14 6.40
CA ALA A 9 15.25 6.98 5.26
C ALA A 9 16.69 6.84 5.75
N PHE A 10 17.46 5.98 5.12
CA PHE A 10 18.89 5.81 5.39
C PHE A 10 19.67 6.08 4.11
N ASP A 11 20.51 7.11 4.16
CA ASP A 11 21.40 7.47 3.06
C ASP A 11 22.72 6.68 3.20
N LEU A 12 22.98 5.82 2.20
CA LEU A 12 24.16 4.97 2.15
C LEU A 12 25.46 5.72 1.84
N ALA A 13 25.39 6.87 1.18
CA ALA A 13 26.57 7.63 0.78
C ALA A 13 27.18 8.40 1.97
N ILE A 14 26.32 8.87 2.88
CA ILE A 14 26.74 9.65 4.06
C ILE A 14 26.52 8.92 5.39
N GLU A 15 26.00 7.69 5.34
CA GLU A 15 25.70 6.82 6.50
C GLU A 15 24.84 7.49 7.58
N LYS A 16 23.83 8.26 7.14
CA LYS A 16 22.91 8.95 8.05
C LYS A 16 21.48 8.52 7.81
N TRP A 17 20.70 8.60 8.87
CA TRP A 17 19.26 8.40 8.82
C TRP A 17 18.55 9.73 9.00
N GLU A 18 17.42 9.87 8.31
CA GLU A 18 16.52 11.01 8.43
C GLU A 18 15.09 10.52 8.59
N MET A 19 14.27 11.31 9.27
CA MET A 19 12.85 11.03 9.40
C MET A 19 12.14 11.57 8.17
N VAL A 20 11.40 10.70 7.48
CA VAL A 20 10.52 11.12 6.38
C VAL A 20 9.16 11.40 6.98
N GLU A 21 8.63 12.58 6.69
CA GLU A 21 7.30 12.95 7.16
C GLU A 21 6.23 12.07 6.50
N ASN A 22 5.27 11.63 7.30
CA ASN A 22 4.15 10.81 6.84
C ASN A 22 3.15 11.63 5.98
N PRO A 23 2.40 10.97 5.08
CA PRO A 23 1.24 11.60 4.43
C PRO A 23 0.23 12.06 5.49
N SER A 24 -0.52 13.14 5.23
CA SER A 24 -1.69 13.51 6.04
C SER A 24 -2.86 12.56 5.76
N HIS A 25 -2.81 11.39 6.40
CA HIS A 25 -3.73 10.28 6.16
C HIS A 25 -4.98 10.31 7.06
N GLY A 26 -5.12 11.28 7.97
CA GLY A 26 -6.29 11.43 8.84
C GLY A 26 -6.27 10.49 10.06
N GLU A 27 -7.28 10.60 10.92
CA GLU A 27 -7.36 9.81 12.16
C GLU A 27 -7.86 8.38 11.93
N GLY A 28 -7.36 7.45 12.75
CA GLY A 28 -7.87 6.07 12.78
C GLY A 28 -7.02 5.03 12.05
N GLU A 29 -5.84 5.41 11.54
CA GLU A 29 -4.85 4.46 11.03
C GLU A 29 -4.42 3.47 12.13
N THR A 30 -4.36 2.20 11.76
CA THR A 30 -3.81 1.11 12.59
C THR A 30 -2.43 0.69 12.14
N GLU A 31 -2.19 0.67 10.83
CA GLU A 31 -0.93 0.22 10.25
C GLU A 31 -0.48 1.06 9.07
N LEU A 32 0.83 1.29 9.04
CA LEU A 32 1.54 1.90 7.92
C LEU A 32 2.48 0.86 7.31
N LEU A 33 2.36 0.63 6.00
CA LEU A 33 3.26 -0.22 5.22
C LEU A 33 3.98 0.64 4.16
N VAL A 34 5.30 0.56 4.14
CA VAL A 34 6.13 1.24 3.14
C VAL A 34 6.41 0.28 1.99
N GLY A 35 6.27 0.77 0.76
CA GLY A 35 6.51 -0.02 -0.43
C GLY A 35 6.82 0.83 -1.65
N LYS A 36 6.66 0.21 -2.82
CA LYS A 36 6.89 0.85 -4.12
C LYS A 36 5.64 0.71 -4.97
N LEU A 37 5.20 1.82 -5.56
CA LEU A 37 4.14 1.82 -6.57
C LEU A 37 4.64 2.48 -7.86
N GLY A 38 4.87 1.67 -8.90
CA GLY A 38 5.54 2.14 -10.11
C GLY A 38 6.99 2.54 -9.79
N SER A 39 7.38 3.79 -10.07
CA SER A 39 8.71 4.33 -9.76
C SER A 39 8.78 5.14 -8.46
N HIS A 40 7.68 5.25 -7.72
CA HIS A 40 7.58 6.14 -6.56
C HIS A 40 7.56 5.34 -5.25
N LEU A 41 8.12 5.94 -4.19
CA LEU A 41 7.90 5.50 -2.82
C LEU A 41 6.41 5.61 -2.51
N SER A 42 5.85 4.55 -1.93
CA SER A 42 4.44 4.50 -1.57
C SER A 42 4.24 4.09 -0.12
N VAL A 43 3.16 4.60 0.45
CA VAL A 43 2.69 4.25 1.78
C VAL A 43 1.27 3.72 1.66
N PHE A 44 1.00 2.63 2.37
CA PHE A 44 -0.32 2.06 2.51
C PHE A 44 -0.77 2.20 3.96
N CYS A 45 -1.85 2.93 4.16
CA CYS A 45 -2.46 3.18 5.47
C CYS A 45 -3.68 2.28 5.62
N ASP A 46 -3.66 1.38 6.60
CA ASP A 46 -4.80 0.57 6.99
C ASP A 46 -5.62 1.30 8.06
N TYR A 47 -6.94 1.36 7.85
CA TYR A 47 -7.88 2.02 8.74
C TYR A 47 -8.77 0.98 9.40
N LYS A 48 -8.21 0.25 10.38
CA LYS A 48 -8.94 -0.73 11.21
C LYS A 48 -9.73 -1.73 10.37
N THR A 49 -9.09 -2.32 9.37
CA THR A 49 -9.71 -3.34 8.51
C THR A 49 -11.03 -2.88 7.86
N THR A 50 -11.20 -1.58 7.60
CA THR A 50 -12.32 -1.06 6.79
C THR A 50 -11.92 -0.80 5.34
N HIS A 51 -10.80 -0.11 5.18
CA HIS A 51 -10.25 0.22 3.89
C HIS A 51 -8.76 0.48 4.01
N LEU A 52 -8.11 0.45 2.86
CA LEU A 52 -6.72 0.81 2.69
C LEU A 52 -6.60 2.07 1.84
N GLY A 53 -5.85 3.06 2.31
CA GLY A 53 -5.44 4.22 1.51
C GLY A 53 -4.05 4.01 0.93
N ALA A 54 -3.90 4.19 -0.39
CA ALA A 54 -2.59 4.18 -1.04
C ALA A 54 -2.13 5.60 -1.36
N TRP A 55 -0.92 5.94 -0.92
CA TRP A 55 -0.29 7.25 -1.09
C TRP A 55 1.05 7.08 -1.80
N VAL A 56 1.41 8.03 -2.66
CA VAL A 56 2.73 8.08 -3.31
C VAL A 56 3.41 9.42 -3.05
N MET A 57 4.71 9.39 -2.82
CA MET A 57 5.54 10.57 -2.73
C MET A 57 6.06 10.91 -4.12
N LYS A 58 5.61 12.04 -4.69
CA LYS A 58 6.03 12.48 -6.03
C LYS A 58 7.46 12.99 -6.07
N GLU A 59 7.86 13.69 -5.03
CA GLU A 59 9.21 14.22 -4.85
C GLU A 59 9.74 13.70 -3.52
N TYR A 60 10.88 13.02 -3.59
CA TYR A 60 11.43 12.32 -2.43
C TYR A 60 11.85 13.30 -1.33
N GLY A 61 11.46 13.01 -0.08
CA GLY A 61 11.76 13.86 1.08
C GLY A 61 10.86 15.09 1.24
N VAL A 62 9.96 15.38 0.28
CA VAL A 62 9.05 16.52 0.35
C VAL A 62 7.68 16.08 0.85
N LYS A 63 7.28 16.57 2.02
CA LYS A 63 6.02 16.21 2.68
C LYS A 63 4.79 16.53 1.84
N GLU A 64 4.77 17.72 1.24
CA GLU A 64 3.63 18.22 0.48
C GLU A 64 3.40 17.44 -0.82
N CYS A 65 4.35 16.58 -1.21
CA CYS A 65 4.29 15.76 -2.41
C CYS A 65 3.66 14.38 -2.19
N TRP A 66 3.15 14.09 -1.00
CA TRP A 66 2.29 12.93 -0.79
C TRP A 66 0.94 13.11 -1.45
N ILE A 67 0.64 12.27 -2.45
CA ILE A 67 -0.62 12.27 -3.18
C ILE A 67 -1.36 10.97 -2.94
N LYS A 68 -2.63 11.06 -2.51
CA LYS A 68 -3.52 9.90 -2.41
C LYS A 68 -3.86 9.41 -3.80
N MET A 69 -3.55 8.15 -4.09
CA MET A 69 -3.79 7.55 -5.41
C MET A 69 -5.17 6.92 -5.49
N PHE A 70 -5.53 6.11 -4.50
CA PHE A 70 -6.81 5.39 -4.47
C PHE A 70 -7.09 4.87 -3.05
N THR A 71 -8.32 4.40 -2.85
CA THR A 71 -8.75 3.71 -1.63
C THR A 71 -9.40 2.39 -1.99
N ILE A 72 -8.94 1.31 -1.35
CA ILE A 72 -9.49 -0.04 -1.52
C ILE A 72 -10.35 -0.34 -0.29
N ARG A 73 -11.65 -0.59 -0.48
CA ARG A 73 -12.53 -1.04 0.62
C ARG A 73 -12.41 -2.55 0.76
N TYR A 74 -12.25 -3.04 1.99
CA TYR A 74 -12.17 -4.48 2.18
C TYR A 74 -13.56 -5.12 2.07
N PRO A 75 -13.70 -6.24 1.36
CA PRO A 75 -14.88 -7.09 1.41
C PRO A 75 -14.87 -7.86 2.73
N ASN A 76 -15.59 -7.35 3.73
CA ASN A 76 -16.06 -8.00 4.97
C ASN A 76 -15.13 -8.88 5.84
N ASP A 77 -13.86 -9.11 5.47
CA ASP A 77 -12.94 -10.03 6.17
C ASP A 77 -11.66 -9.30 6.63
N PRO A 78 -11.19 -9.45 7.88
CA PRO A 78 -10.22 -8.54 8.48
C PRO A 78 -8.74 -8.83 8.16
N GLU A 79 -8.39 -9.95 7.52
CA GLU A 79 -6.99 -10.41 7.46
C GLU A 79 -6.18 -9.90 6.24
N TRP A 80 -6.44 -8.69 5.77
CA TRP A 80 -5.79 -8.16 4.56
C TRP A 80 -4.34 -7.74 4.83
N TYR A 81 -3.37 -8.57 4.39
CA TYR A 81 -1.97 -8.16 4.24
C TYR A 81 -1.64 -8.00 2.76
N PRO A 82 -1.73 -6.78 2.23
CA PRO A 82 -1.64 -6.64 0.80
C PRO A 82 -0.18 -6.59 0.35
N SER A 83 0.20 -7.57 -0.47
CA SER A 83 1.34 -7.42 -1.37
C SER A 83 0.85 -6.78 -2.66
N PHE A 84 1.26 -5.53 -2.92
CA PHE A 84 0.84 -4.77 -4.09
C PHE A 84 1.84 -4.84 -5.23
N PHE A 85 1.36 -5.26 -6.39
CA PHE A 85 2.14 -5.22 -7.63
C PHE A 85 1.35 -4.44 -8.68
N LYS A 86 1.97 -3.41 -9.26
CA LYS A 86 1.37 -2.68 -10.38
C LYS A 86 1.73 -3.36 -11.69
N SER A 87 0.74 -3.75 -12.49
CA SER A 87 0.92 -4.27 -13.85
C SER A 87 1.30 -3.14 -14.83
N ASN A 88 1.86 -3.50 -15.98
CA ASN A 88 2.15 -2.54 -17.05
C ASN A 88 0.89 -1.88 -17.63
N LYS A 89 -0.29 -2.49 -17.42
CA LYS A 89 -1.60 -1.94 -17.82
C LYS A 89 -2.20 -1.00 -16.78
N GLY A 90 -1.52 -0.79 -15.65
CA GLY A 90 -1.97 0.07 -14.56
C GLY A 90 -2.88 -0.61 -13.54
N GLU A 91 -3.14 -1.92 -13.69
CA GLU A 91 -3.88 -2.71 -12.72
C GLU A 91 -3.04 -2.96 -11.47
N ILE A 92 -3.67 -3.17 -10.33
CA ILE A 92 -2.99 -3.46 -9.08
C ILE A 92 -3.37 -4.88 -8.64
N LEU A 93 -2.39 -5.77 -8.69
CA LEU A 93 -2.52 -7.09 -8.10
C LEU A 93 -2.32 -6.96 -6.59
N SER A 94 -3.27 -7.47 -5.82
CA SER A 94 -3.16 -7.63 -4.38
C SER A 94 -3.22 -9.12 -4.06
N VAL A 95 -2.12 -9.67 -3.56
CA VAL A 95 -2.06 -11.09 -3.21
C VAL A 95 -2.40 -11.25 -1.73
N PHE A 96 -3.37 -12.12 -1.43
CA PHE A 96 -3.82 -12.44 -0.08
C PHE A 96 -3.67 -13.95 0.19
N ARG A 97 -2.80 -14.35 1.12
CA ARG A 97 -2.56 -15.77 1.48
C ARG A 97 -2.56 -16.70 0.24
N ALA A 98 -3.56 -17.58 0.10
CA ALA A 98 -3.73 -18.54 -1.00
C ALA A 98 -4.66 -18.05 -2.13
N THR A 99 -5.27 -16.87 -2.00
CA THR A 99 -6.25 -16.31 -2.94
C THR A 99 -5.71 -15.02 -3.56
N SER A 100 -5.50 -15.04 -4.87
CA SER A 100 -5.03 -13.84 -5.59
C SER A 100 -6.23 -13.00 -6.02
N MET A 101 -6.26 -11.72 -5.62
CA MET A 101 -7.30 -10.78 -6.05
C MET A 101 -6.68 -9.68 -6.93
N ILE A 102 -7.27 -9.46 -8.09
CA ILE A 102 -6.88 -8.36 -8.98
C ILE A 102 -7.84 -7.22 -8.70
N TYR A 103 -7.29 -6.08 -8.25
CA TYR A 103 -8.05 -4.85 -8.08
C TYR A 103 -7.87 -3.97 -9.33
N ASN A 104 -8.99 -3.63 -9.97
CA ASN A 104 -9.00 -2.73 -11.11
C ASN A 104 -9.34 -1.32 -10.65
N LEU A 105 -8.37 -0.41 -10.81
CA LEU A 105 -8.54 0.98 -10.42
C LEU A 105 -9.61 1.72 -11.25
N ASN A 106 -9.82 1.30 -12.50
CA ASN A 106 -10.66 2.05 -13.45
C ASN A 106 -12.14 1.93 -13.11
N ASP A 107 -12.56 0.80 -12.52
CA ASP A 107 -13.96 0.49 -12.23
C ASP A 107 -14.23 0.19 -10.75
N ASP A 108 -13.24 0.39 -9.86
CA ASP A 108 -13.32 0.09 -8.42
C ASP A 108 -13.81 -1.34 -8.13
N SER A 109 -13.40 -2.32 -8.95
CA SER A 109 -13.85 -3.70 -8.83
C SER A 109 -12.75 -4.68 -8.44
N PHE A 110 -13.15 -5.72 -7.73
CA PHE A 110 -12.31 -6.88 -7.44
C PHE A 110 -12.62 -8.01 -8.41
N ARG A 111 -11.56 -8.66 -8.89
CA ARG A 111 -11.63 -9.92 -9.62
C ARG A 111 -10.90 -10.98 -8.81
N TYR A 112 -11.61 -12.03 -8.43
CA TYR A 112 -11.01 -13.20 -7.81
C TYR A 112 -10.34 -14.04 -8.91
N SER A 113 -9.08 -14.40 -8.67
CA SER A 113 -8.35 -15.28 -9.57
C SER A 113 -8.48 -16.70 -9.03
N ASP A 114 -9.27 -17.55 -9.68
CA ASP A 114 -9.26 -18.99 -9.43
C ASP A 114 -7.95 -19.56 -10.00
N VAL A 115 -6.86 -19.44 -9.24
CA VAL A 115 -5.61 -20.13 -9.57
C VAL A 115 -5.75 -21.57 -9.08
N THR A 116 -6.40 -22.44 -9.86
CA THR A 116 -6.60 -23.86 -9.54
C THR A 116 -5.37 -24.73 -9.82
N ASN A 117 -4.16 -24.21 -9.61
CA ASN A 117 -2.94 -24.97 -9.88
C ASN A 117 -1.93 -24.86 -8.74
N CYS A 118 -2.37 -25.23 -7.54
CA CYS A 118 -1.47 -25.70 -6.49
C CYS A 118 -1.33 -27.21 -6.70
N HIS A 119 -0.40 -27.63 -7.57
CA HIS A 119 0.06 -29.01 -7.52
C HIS A 119 0.91 -29.15 -6.26
N ASP A 120 0.36 -29.84 -5.26
CA ASP A 120 1.11 -30.35 -4.12
C ASP A 120 2.25 -31.23 -4.63
N SER A 121 3.48 -30.91 -4.21
CA SER A 121 4.66 -31.76 -4.34
C SER A 121 5.26 -32.00 -2.97
#